data_AF-A0A5J4U2W0-F1
#
_entry.id   AF-A0A5J4U2W0-F1
#
_cell.length_a   1.000
_cell.length_b   1.000
_cell.length_c   1.000
_cell.angle_alpha   90.00
_cell.angle_beta   90.00
_cell.angle_gamma   90.00
#
_symmetry.space_group_name_H-M   'P 1'
#
loop_
_entity.id
_entity.type
_entity.pdbx_description
1 polymer ?
#
loop_
_entity_poly.entity_id
_entity_poly.type
_entity_poly.pdbx_seq_one_letter_code
_entity_poly.pdbx_strand_id
1 'polypeptide(L)'
;MTPVRDQAACGGCWAFAISEVIGDRLGALGCSRGVMSPQDLISCDSLDAGCNGGNFDTAWDWVTENGITTDECITFKSTKGKVPQCPETCDNKSDIIRTKVHDWHYVKADQIQEEIYKHGPVTVGFVVYQDFMYY
;
A
#
# COMPACT_ATOMS: atom_id res chain seq x y z
N MET A 1 -0.43 11.41 -7.53
CA MET A 1 0.58 11.65 -6.50
C MET A 1 -0.08 12.31 -5.32
N THR A 2 -0.39 11.49 -4.31
CA THR A 2 -0.82 11.97 -3.00
C THR A 2 0.36 12.62 -2.27
N PRO A 3 0.13 13.47 -1.26
CA PRO A 3 1.21 13.95 -0.40
C PRO A 3 1.98 12.78 0.25
N VAL A 4 3.28 12.98 0.51
CA VAL A 4 4.12 12.00 1.21
C VAL A 4 3.54 11.71 2.59
N ARG A 5 3.52 10.43 2.96
CA ARG A 5 2.94 9.94 4.22
C ARG A 5 4.03 9.39 5.15
N ASP A 6 3.69 9.27 6.43
CA ASP A 6 4.58 8.80 7.49
C ASP A 6 4.07 7.48 8.10
N GLN A 7 4.88 6.43 8.00
CA GLN A 7 4.63 5.13 8.63
C GLN A 7 4.94 5.12 10.14
N ALA A 8 5.55 6.18 10.67
CA ALA A 8 5.93 6.35 12.06
C ALA A 8 6.74 5.14 12.59
N ALA A 9 6.44 4.66 13.80
CA ALA A 9 7.14 3.54 14.42
C ALA A 9 6.68 2.14 13.90
N CYS A 10 6.01 2.08 12.75
CA CYS A 10 5.56 0.83 12.15
C CYS A 10 6.48 0.43 11.00
N GLY A 11 6.95 -0.82 10.95
CA GLY A 11 7.62 -1.41 9.79
C GLY A 11 6.66 -1.73 8.64
N GLY A 12 5.77 -0.79 8.29
CA GLY A 12 4.70 -0.93 7.31
C GLY A 12 5.04 -0.39 5.91
N CYS A 13 6.31 -0.15 5.60
CA CYS A 13 6.74 0.44 4.32
C CYS A 13 6.17 -0.28 3.10
N TRP A 14 6.07 -1.61 3.17
CA TRP A 14 5.49 -2.47 2.14
C TRP A 14 4.03 -2.10 1.83
N ALA A 15 3.21 -1.89 2.86
CA ALA A 15 1.81 -1.52 2.75
C ALA A 15 1.62 -0.09 2.23
N PHE A 16 2.45 0.85 2.69
CA PHE A 16 2.44 2.23 2.18
C PHE A 16 2.76 2.25 0.69
N ALA A 17 3.85 1.62 0.26
CA ALA A 17 4.25 1.59 -1.14
C ALA A 17 3.17 0.97 -2.06
N ILE A 18 2.56 -0.15 -1.66
CA ILE A 18 1.48 -0.77 -2.44
C ILE A 18 0.25 0.13 -2.49
N SER A 19 -0.20 0.65 -1.35
CA SER A 19 -1.40 1.51 -1.29
C SER A 19 -1.26 2.76 -2.15
N GLU A 20 -0.08 3.39 -2.14
CA GLU A 20 0.21 4.60 -2.90
C GLU A 20 0.30 4.31 -4.40
N VAL A 21 0.98 3.23 -4.82
CA VAL A 21 1.05 2.85 -6.24
C VAL A 21 -0.33 2.53 -6.80
N ILE A 22 -1.18 1.82 -6.04
CA ILE A 22 -2.56 1.55 -6.45
C ILE A 22 -3.35 2.84 -6.60
N GLY A 23 -3.30 3.72 -5.59
CA GLY A 23 -4.01 5.00 -5.60
C GLY A 23 -3.60 5.87 -6.78
N ASP A 24 -2.30 5.98 -7.03
CA ASP A 24 -1.76 6.79 -8.13
C ASP A 24 -2.09 6.22 -9.52
N ARG A 25 -2.00 4.90 -9.71
CA ARG A 25 -2.41 4.25 -10.97
C ARG A 25 -3.91 4.41 -11.22
N LEU A 26 -4.75 4.23 -10.19
CA LEU A 26 -6.20 4.50 -10.30
C LEU A 26 -6.48 5.96 -10.67
N GLY A 27 -5.74 6.89 -10.07
CA GLY A 27 -5.81 8.31 -10.40
C GLY A 27 -5.46 8.60 -11.86
N ALA A 28 -4.36 8.05 -12.36
CA ALA A 28 -3.92 8.20 -13.76
C ALA A 28 -4.93 7.65 -14.77
N LEU A 29 -5.68 6.62 -14.40
CA LEU A 29 -6.76 6.04 -15.21
C LEU A 29 -8.10 6.80 -15.12
N GLY A 30 -8.17 7.90 -14.36
CA GLY A 30 -9.43 8.62 -14.11
C GLY A 30 -10.43 7.84 -13.25
N CYS A 31 -9.97 6.78 -12.58
CA CYS A 31 -10.76 5.86 -11.76
C CYS A 31 -10.47 6.04 -10.25
N SER A 32 -10.03 7.24 -9.86
CA SER A 32 -9.64 7.55 -8.48
C SER A 32 -10.71 7.14 -7.48
N ARG A 33 -10.27 6.45 -6.42
CA ARG A 33 -11.10 6.10 -5.26
C ARG A 33 -10.77 6.98 -4.04
N GLY A 34 -9.88 7.96 -4.19
CA GLY A 34 -9.24 8.67 -3.09
C GLY A 34 -7.92 8.00 -2.68
N VAL A 35 -7.41 8.39 -1.51
CA VAL A 35 -6.17 7.83 -0.94
C VAL A 35 -6.47 6.41 -0.47
N MET A 36 -5.62 5.45 -0.83
CA MET A 36 -5.76 4.05 -0.40
C MET A 36 -5.23 3.84 1.01
N SER A 37 -5.78 2.87 1.74
CA SER A 37 -5.43 2.61 3.13
C SER A 37 -4.26 1.64 3.27
N PRO A 38 -3.08 2.09 3.74
CA PRO A 38 -2.04 1.16 4.18
C PRO A 38 -2.48 0.37 5.43
N GLN A 39 -3.41 0.91 6.23
CA GLN A 39 -3.88 0.24 7.44
C GLN A 39 -4.74 -0.98 7.13
N ASP A 40 -5.50 -0.98 6.02
CA ASP A 40 -6.22 -2.16 5.55
C ASP A 40 -5.24 -3.32 5.35
N LEU A 41 -4.13 -3.09 4.63
CA LEU A 41 -3.07 -4.09 4.48
C LEU A 41 -2.43 -4.46 5.81
N ILE A 42 -1.98 -3.47 6.60
CA ILE A 42 -1.28 -3.73 7.87
C ILE A 42 -2.12 -4.56 8.86
N SER A 43 -3.44 -4.39 8.86
CA SER A 43 -4.33 -5.08 9.81
C SER A 43 -5.00 -6.33 9.25
N CYS A 44 -5.24 -6.40 7.94
CA CYS A 44 -6.07 -7.44 7.31
C CYS A 44 -5.29 -8.39 6.41
N ASP A 45 -4.09 -8.02 5.95
CA ASP A 45 -3.22 -8.94 5.24
C ASP A 45 -2.75 -10.04 6.19
N SER A 46 -3.16 -11.27 5.90
CA SER A 46 -2.84 -12.46 6.69
C SER A 46 -1.56 -13.15 6.22
N LEU A 47 -0.98 -12.73 5.09
CA LEU A 47 0.26 -13.28 4.53
C LEU A 47 1.49 -12.55 5.08
N ASP A 48 1.31 -11.31 5.54
CA ASP A 48 2.36 -10.42 6.02
C ASP A 48 2.25 -10.10 7.53
N ALA A 49 3.29 -9.48 8.08
CA ALA A 49 3.47 -9.35 9.54
C ALA A 49 3.11 -7.95 10.08
N GLY A 50 2.27 -7.20 9.36
CA GLY A 50 1.83 -5.86 9.74
C GLY A 50 3.03 -4.92 9.96
N CYS A 51 3.19 -4.40 11.18
CA CYS A 51 4.31 -3.52 11.54
C CYS A 51 5.67 -4.24 11.71
N ASN A 52 5.71 -5.57 11.63
CA ASN A 52 6.97 -6.33 11.69
C ASN A 52 7.57 -6.60 10.31
N GLY A 53 7.05 -5.96 9.26
CA GLY A 53 7.48 -6.12 7.87
C GLY A 53 6.49 -6.90 7.01
N GLY A 54 6.81 -6.93 5.72
CA GLY A 54 6.04 -7.66 4.72
C GLY A 54 6.82 -7.78 3.41
N ASN A 55 6.38 -8.68 2.54
CA ASN A 55 6.93 -8.90 1.22
C ASN A 55 5.99 -8.30 0.16
N PHE A 56 6.56 -7.65 -0.87
CA PHE A 56 5.77 -7.09 -1.96
C PHE A 56 4.98 -8.15 -2.73
N ASP A 57 5.53 -9.34 -2.93
CA ASP A 57 4.88 -10.40 -3.71
C ASP A 57 3.59 -10.86 -3.02
N THR A 58 3.68 -11.18 -1.73
CA THR A 58 2.53 -11.63 -0.92
C THR A 58 1.49 -10.54 -0.76
N ALA A 59 1.92 -9.29 -0.58
CA ALA A 59 1.00 -8.18 -0.44
C ALA A 59 0.29 -7.84 -1.78
N TRP A 60 0.96 -7.97 -2.93
CA TRP A 60 0.32 -7.86 -4.24
C TRP A 60 -0.66 -9.02 -4.51
N ASP A 61 -0.30 -10.25 -4.12
CA ASP A 61 -1.19 -11.41 -4.17
C ASP A 61 -2.44 -11.18 -3.30
N TRP A 62 -2.26 -10.71 -2.07
CA TRP A 62 -3.35 -10.43 -1.14
C TRP A 62 -4.30 -9.37 -1.70
N VAL A 63 -3.79 -8.29 -2.29
CA VAL A 63 -4.63 -7.24 -2.90
C VAL A 63 -5.33 -7.71 -4.17
N THR A 64 -4.71 -8.61 -4.94
CA THR A 64 -5.36 -9.22 -6.10
C THR A 64 -6.56 -10.07 -5.67
N GLU A 65 -6.41 -10.83 -4.59
CA GLU A 65 -7.47 -11.69 -4.05
C GLU A 65 -8.55 -10.92 -3.28
N ASN A 66 -8.17 -10.01 -2.39
CA ASN A 66 -9.05 -9.37 -1.41
C ASN A 66 -9.40 -7.92 -1.77
N GLY A 67 -8.54 -7.25 -2.54
CA GLY A 67 -8.60 -5.81 -2.80
C GLY A 67 -8.15 -4.96 -1.62
N ILE A 68 -8.16 -3.65 -1.82
CA ILE A 68 -7.77 -2.66 -0.82
C ILE A 68 -8.82 -1.54 -0.75
N THR A 69 -9.11 -1.04 0.46
CA THR A 69 -10.03 0.08 0.67
C THR A 69 -9.31 1.43 0.81
N THR A 70 -10.09 2.50 1.00
CA THR A 70 -9.58 3.87 1.12
C THR A 70 -9.16 4.20 2.55
N ASP A 71 -8.22 5.14 2.70
CA ASP A 71 -7.76 5.63 4.00
C ASP A 71 -8.89 6.32 4.78
N GLU A 72 -9.88 6.89 4.07
CA GLU A 72 -11.10 7.41 4.69
C GLU A 72 -11.94 6.31 5.36
N CYS A 73 -11.97 5.10 4.78
CA CYS A 73 -12.67 3.96 5.36
C CYS A 73 -11.89 3.36 6.54
N ILE A 74 -10.59 3.08 6.36
CA ILE A 74 -9.73 2.52 7.42
C ILE A 74 -8.53 3.45 7.59
N THR A 75 -8.60 4.35 8.59
CA THR A 75 -7.53 5.32 8.83
C THR A 75 -6.28 4.68 9.43
N PHE A 76 -5.10 5.26 9.16
CA PHE A 76 -3.85 4.79 9.74
C PHE A 76 -3.78 4.98 11.26
N LYS A 77 -3.63 3.86 11.99
CA LYS A 77 -3.67 3.79 13.46
C LYS A 77 -2.42 3.15 14.09
N SER A 78 -1.57 2.54 13.27
CA SER A 78 -0.41 1.79 13.76
C SER A 78 0.83 2.67 14.06
N THR A 79 0.62 3.95 14.37
CA THR A 79 1.69 4.96 14.54
C THR A 79 2.71 4.61 15.63
N LYS A 80 2.33 3.76 16.58
CA LYS A 80 3.16 3.26 17.69
C LYS A 80 3.65 1.82 17.50
N GLY A 81 3.63 1.30 16.27
CA GLY A 81 4.00 -0.07 15.93
C GLY A 81 2.98 -1.14 16.39
N LYS A 82 1.88 -0.73 17.03
CA LYS A 82 0.80 -1.64 17.43
C LYS A 82 -0.19 -1.81 16.29
N VAL A 83 -0.36 -3.04 15.84
CA VAL A 83 -1.34 -3.40 14.80
C VAL A 83 -2.70 -3.66 15.45
N PRO A 84 -3.75 -2.87 15.16
CA PRO A 84 -5.11 -3.21 15.56
C PRO A 84 -5.64 -4.39 14.73
N GLN A 85 -6.64 -5.11 15.26
CA GLN A 85 -7.33 -6.17 14.53
C GLN A 85 -7.93 -5.61 13.22
N CYS A 86 -7.96 -6.44 12.18
CA CYS A 86 -8.71 -6.14 10.95
C CYS A 86 -10.16 -5.77 11.30
N PRO A 87 -10.63 -4.56 10.94
CA PRO A 87 -11.99 -4.14 11.24
C PRO A 87 -12.99 -4.82 10.30
N GLU A 88 -14.23 -4.98 10.77
CA GLU A 88 -15.35 -5.52 9.97
C GLU A 88 -16.10 -4.41 9.19
N THR A 89 -15.96 -3.16 9.63
CA THR A 89 -16.61 -1.97 9.02
C THR A 89 -15.62 -0.82 8.91
N CYS A 90 -15.91 0.18 8.08
CA CYS A 90 -15.16 1.43 8.05
C CYS A 90 -15.26 2.17 9.40
N ASP A 91 -14.40 3.17 9.61
CA ASP A 91 -14.36 3.98 10.83
C ASP A 91 -15.67 4.73 11.12
N ASN A 92 -16.43 5.06 10.06
CA ASN A 92 -17.78 5.64 10.14
C ASN A 92 -18.91 4.60 10.27
N LYS A 93 -18.57 3.32 10.42
CA LYS A 93 -19.48 2.14 10.51
C LYS A 93 -20.18 1.74 9.21
N SER A 94 -19.81 2.29 8.06
CA SER A 94 -20.30 1.78 6.77
C SER A 94 -19.61 0.47 6.39
N ASP A 95 -20.18 -0.23 5.41
CA ASP A 95 -19.55 -1.42 4.83
C ASP A 95 -18.20 -1.10 4.18
N ILE A 96 -17.25 -2.02 4.30
CA ILE A 96 -15.94 -1.90 3.66
C ILE A 96 -16.09 -2.25 2.17
N ILE A 97 -15.74 -1.32 1.30
CA ILE A 97 -15.66 -1.54 -0.14
C ILE A 97 -14.19 -1.59 -0.55
N ARG A 98 -13.76 -2.75 -1.06
CA ARG A 98 -12.38 -2.97 -1.53
C ARG A 98 -12.30 -2.89 -3.05
N THR A 99 -11.26 -2.24 -3.54
CA THR A 99 -10.91 -2.19 -4.96
C THR A 99 -9.87 -3.27 -5.23
N LYS A 100 -10.21 -4.26 -6.05
CA LYS A 100 -9.28 -5.32 -6.44
C LYS A 100 -8.33 -4.84 -7.52
N VAL A 101 -7.08 -5.26 -7.41
CA VAL A 101 -6.11 -5.18 -8.48
C VAL A 101 -6.32 -6.41 -9.37
N HIS A 102 -6.32 -6.24 -10.69
CA HIS A 102 -6.57 -7.35 -11.60
C HIS A 102 -5.35 -8.28 -11.72
N ASP A 103 -4.16 -7.71 -11.82
CA ASP A 103 -2.91 -8.44 -12.03
C ASP A 103 -1.71 -7.59 -11.59
N TRP A 104 -0.59 -8.25 -11.31
CA TRP A 104 0.70 -7.63 -11.00
C TRP A 104 1.83 -8.43 -11.66
N HIS A 105 2.94 -7.76 -11.96
CA HIS A 105 4.10 -8.42 -12.57
C HIS A 105 5.41 -7.72 -12.19
N TYR A 106 6.52 -8.45 -12.29
CA TYR A 106 7.84 -7.87 -12.13
C TYR A 106 8.27 -7.06 -13.33
N VAL A 107 8.83 -5.89 -13.04
CA VAL A 107 9.41 -4.99 -14.03
C VAL A 107 10.93 -5.08 -13.93
N LYS A 108 11.61 -5.39 -15.03
CA LYS A 108 13.07 -5.43 -15.05
C LYS A 108 13.65 -4.02 -14.98
N ALA A 109 14.84 -3.88 -14.42
CA ALA A 109 15.48 -2.58 -14.18
C ALA A 109 15.58 -1.70 -15.44
N ASP A 110 15.88 -2.30 -16.59
CA ASP A 110 15.97 -1.63 -17.89
C ASP A 110 14.59 -1.21 -18.46
N GLN A 111 13.50 -1.74 -17.91
CA GLN A 111 12.12 -1.47 -18.34
C GLN A 111 11.37 -0.49 -17.43
N ILE A 112 11.93 -0.15 -16.24
CA ILE A 112 11.25 0.70 -15.25
C ILE A 112 10.86 2.06 -15.83
N GLN A 113 11.73 2.69 -16.62
CA GLN A 113 11.44 4.00 -17.22
C GLN A 113 10.24 3.93 -18.18
N GLU A 114 10.16 2.88 -18.99
CA GLU A 114 9.07 2.67 -19.93
C GLU A 114 7.75 2.34 -19.20
N GLU A 115 7.81 1.50 -18.17
CA GLU A 115 6.66 1.15 -17.34
C GLU A 115 6.08 2.39 -16.66
N ILE A 116 6.91 3.23 -16.05
CA ILE A 116 6.47 4.47 -15.41
C ILE A 116 5.80 5.40 -16.42
N TYR A 117 6.39 5.54 -17.61
CA TYR A 117 5.84 6.40 -18.66
C TYR A 117 4.46 5.92 -19.16
N LYS A 118 4.27 4.61 -19.32
CA LYS A 118 3.04 4.03 -19.90
C LYS A 118 1.94 3.78 -18.88
N HIS A 119 2.32 3.33 -17.68
CA HIS A 119 1.41 2.73 -16.71
C HIS A 119 1.45 3.41 -15.34
N GLY A 120 2.37 4.35 -15.13
CA GLY A 120 2.51 5.09 -13.88
C GLY A 120 3.42 4.40 -12.87
N PRO A 121 3.41 4.86 -11.60
CA PRO A 121 4.37 4.46 -10.58
C PRO A 121 4.50 2.94 -10.39
N VAL A 122 5.68 2.49 -9.95
CA VAL A 122 5.98 1.08 -9.63
C VAL A 122 6.41 0.97 -8.18
N THR A 123 6.21 -0.20 -7.57
CA THR A 123 6.77 -0.51 -6.24
C THR A 123 8.21 -1.01 -6.40
N VAL A 124 9.11 -0.57 -5.51
CA VAL A 124 10.51 -1.01 -5.49
C VAL A 124 10.96 -1.29 -4.07
N GLY A 125 11.77 -2.34 -3.90
CA GLY A 125 12.53 -2.58 -2.69
C GLY A 125 13.97 -2.12 -2.88
N PHE A 126 14.54 -1.48 -1.86
CA PHE A 126 15.96 -1.13 -1.85
C PHE A 126 16.54 -1.30 -0.44
N VAL A 127 17.85 -1.51 -0.38
CA VAL A 127 18.57 -1.63 0.89
C VAL A 127 18.81 -0.23 1.44
N VAL A 128 18.32 0.02 2.66
CA VAL A 128 18.53 1.29 3.35
C VAL A 128 19.87 1.24 4.09
N TYR A 129 20.77 2.15 3.72
CA TYR A 129 22.04 2.37 4.42
C TYR A 129 21.90 3.54 5.39
N GLN A 130 22.84 3.65 6.34
CA GLN A 130 22.76 4.63 7.43
C GLN A 130 22.75 6.10 6.94
N ASP A 131 23.40 6.37 5.81
CA ASP A 131 23.44 7.68 5.16
C ASP A 131 22.07 8.15 4.65
N PHE A 132 21.16 7.22 4.30
CA PHE A 132 19.80 7.55 3.88
C PHE A 132 19.01 8.31 4.95
N MET A 133 19.33 8.10 6.24
CA MET A 133 18.69 8.82 7.35
C MET A 133 19.04 10.32 7.40
N TYR A 134 20.03 10.75 6.60
CA TYR A 134 20.55 12.11 6.55
C TYR A 134 20.45 12.74 5.16
N TYR A 135 19.80 12.06 4.19
CA TYR A 135 19.59 12.58 2.84
C TYR A 135 18.67 13.81 2.81
#